data_AF-A0A7R6V8F5-F1
#
_entry.id   AF-A0A7R6V8F5-F1
#
_cell.length_a   1.000
_cell.length_b   1.000
_cell.length_c   1.000
_cell.angle_alpha   90.00
_cell.angle_beta   90.00
_cell.angle_gamma   90.00
#
_symmetry.space_group_name_H-M   'P 1'
#
loop_
_entity.id
_entity.type
_entity.pdbx_description
1 polymer ?
#
loop_
_entity_poly.entity_id
_entity_poly.type
_entity_poly.pdbx_seq_one_letter_code
_entity_poly.pdbx_strand_id
1 'polypeptide(L)'
;MKKLVTLLIVCISFLYATDIESWKNDFIKAHGNFGQTDDHGRTFYYGEATINVTPLDPAYVKELVLAYEKAMLNLQSDFILQTFGRETVQRLAEIVENDSTNADQFPPLPEAQKMAQQGKIATIFNKALDVIDKKLDKELEKLGVPPQQLQKMTVEQQKTLFKDKLSSQIVKKAFSSMEGLVPYQVKIGTIITPVGKATKVAIIAITSPKTIQFAKDIARQRPTQVRGKPHMLSDLLPKAKEDYLNEIGLRYSYDEQGRPLLISYGMWSVSQKVTSPSRYLKKIDLAKRKARMRAESYIGDFIKTNIQAIESQDASSLEEEVAKKITTVDAAGNSSQKIRDNIKETLDSYFKKFKSSSNFSLQGTSEAYNWDYKEPKTGMIYVGSVVTWNYNQLNNVKRYIHQKHNTAKTTKTQAKTKSSVTIERESKVINDVEDF
;
A
#
# COMPACT_ATOMS: atom_id res chain seq x y z
N MET A 1 -20.26 -15.50 44.59
CA MET A 1 -19.05 -15.61 43.73
C MET A 1 -19.32 -15.74 42.23
N LYS A 2 -20.09 -16.73 41.71
CA LYS A 2 -20.24 -16.92 40.24
C LYS A 2 -20.69 -15.69 39.41
N LYS A 3 -21.55 -14.81 39.94
CA LYS A 3 -21.98 -13.57 39.23
C LYS A 3 -20.90 -12.48 39.10
N LEU A 4 -19.88 -12.47 39.96
CA LEU A 4 -18.83 -11.43 39.93
C LEU A 4 -17.79 -11.70 38.82
N VAL A 5 -17.48 -12.98 38.59
CA VAL A 5 -16.54 -13.41 37.56
C VAL A 5 -17.10 -13.16 36.15
N THR A 6 -18.40 -13.37 35.94
CA THR A 6 -19.05 -13.07 34.64
C THR A 6 -19.02 -11.58 34.34
N LEU A 7 -19.20 -10.69 35.34
CA LEU A 7 -19.11 -9.25 35.14
C LEU A 7 -17.69 -8.81 34.77
N LEU A 8 -16.66 -9.41 35.41
CA LEU A 8 -15.26 -9.11 35.12
C LEU A 8 -14.86 -9.54 33.68
N ILE A 9 -15.29 -10.72 33.24
CA ILE A 9 -15.02 -11.22 31.87
C ILE A 9 -15.74 -10.38 30.80
N VAL A 10 -16.95 -9.90 31.09
CA VAL A 10 -17.68 -8.98 30.19
C VAL A 10 -17.03 -7.58 30.17
N CYS A 11 -16.52 -7.07 31.29
CA CYS A 11 -15.76 -5.81 31.30
C CYS A 11 -14.43 -5.92 30.54
N ILE A 12 -13.68 -7.03 30.69
CA ILE A 12 -12.39 -7.22 30.01
C ILE A 12 -12.56 -7.35 28.49
N SER A 13 -13.65 -7.96 28.02
CA SER A 13 -13.93 -8.07 26.57
C SER A 13 -14.50 -6.80 25.92
N PHE A 14 -14.87 -5.78 26.72
CA PHE A 14 -15.21 -4.44 26.21
C PHE A 14 -14.02 -3.44 26.24
N LEU A 15 -12.92 -3.77 26.92
CA LEU A 15 -11.76 -2.88 27.09
C LEU A 15 -10.82 -2.79 25.86
N TYR A 16 -11.00 -3.63 24.84
CA TYR A 16 -10.10 -3.69 23.67
C TYR A 16 -10.60 -2.99 22.41
N ALA A 17 -11.81 -2.41 22.45
CA ALA A 17 -12.25 -1.45 21.43
C ALA A 17 -11.64 -0.06 21.70
N THR A 18 -10.30 0.01 21.79
CA THR A 18 -9.62 1.31 21.59
C THR A 18 -10.05 1.81 20.22
N ASP A 19 -10.62 3.00 20.16
CA ASP A 19 -11.03 3.58 18.89
C ASP A 19 -9.79 3.85 18.00
N ILE A 20 -10.04 4.13 16.72
CA ILE A 20 -8.97 4.37 15.75
C ILE A 20 -8.22 5.67 16.05
N GLU A 21 -8.86 6.64 16.71
CA GLU A 21 -8.27 7.93 17.04
C GLU A 21 -7.31 7.83 18.22
N SER A 22 -7.68 7.12 19.31
CA SER A 22 -6.76 6.76 20.40
C SER A 22 -5.56 5.99 19.85
N TRP A 23 -5.78 4.95 19.06
CA TRP A 23 -4.67 4.16 18.48
C TRP A 23 -3.72 5.00 17.62
N LYS A 24 -4.26 5.91 16.80
CA LYS A 24 -3.47 6.86 16.02
C LYS A 24 -2.71 7.83 16.92
N ASN A 25 -3.35 8.37 17.96
CA ASN A 25 -2.74 9.33 18.88
C ASN A 25 -1.66 8.69 19.75
N ASP A 26 -1.86 7.45 20.19
CA ASP A 26 -0.90 6.66 20.95
C ASP A 26 0.31 6.27 20.09
N PHE A 27 0.09 5.97 18.80
CA PHE A 27 1.18 5.82 17.83
C PHE A 27 1.99 7.12 17.68
N ILE A 28 1.33 8.27 17.53
CA ILE A 28 2.00 9.58 17.41
C ILE A 28 2.84 9.90 18.66
N LYS A 29 2.32 9.62 19.87
CA LYS A 29 3.09 9.78 21.13
C LYS A 29 4.35 8.90 21.16
N ALA A 30 4.29 7.70 20.59
CA ALA A 30 5.39 6.73 20.64
C ALA A 30 6.44 6.89 19.52
N HIS A 31 6.04 7.43 18.36
CA HIS A 31 6.85 7.43 17.13
C HIS A 31 6.97 8.78 16.42
N GLY A 32 6.37 9.85 16.96
CA GLY A 32 6.33 11.16 16.32
C GLY A 32 5.21 11.30 15.28
N ASN A 33 5.15 12.45 14.62
CA ASN A 33 4.07 12.74 13.67
C ASN A 33 4.28 12.03 12.33
N PHE A 34 3.18 11.63 11.69
CA PHE A 34 3.21 11.13 10.32
C PHE A 34 3.81 12.17 9.36
N GLY A 35 4.58 11.70 8.37
CA GLY A 35 5.31 12.54 7.41
C GLY A 35 6.61 13.16 7.93
N GLN A 36 6.97 12.95 9.21
CA GLN A 36 8.27 13.33 9.78
C GLN A 36 9.20 12.11 9.85
N THR A 37 10.47 12.32 9.53
CA THR A 37 11.52 11.29 9.62
C THR A 37 12.12 11.30 11.02
N ASP A 38 12.18 10.14 11.67
CA ASP A 38 12.82 10.00 12.98
C ASP A 38 14.35 9.81 12.89
N ASP A 39 15.02 9.82 14.05
CA ASP A 39 16.47 9.66 14.18
C ASP A 39 17.03 8.33 13.62
N HIS A 40 16.15 7.36 13.35
CA HIS A 40 16.49 6.09 12.71
C HIS A 40 16.26 6.08 11.19
N GLY A 41 15.91 7.24 10.61
CA GLY A 41 15.62 7.39 9.20
C GLY A 41 14.27 6.79 8.78
N ARG A 42 13.34 6.57 9.72
CA ARG A 42 12.01 6.01 9.44
C ARG A 42 11.00 7.15 9.28
N THR A 43 10.15 7.07 8.27
CA THR A 43 9.02 7.99 8.12
C THR A 43 7.73 7.19 8.10
N PHE A 44 6.77 7.57 8.95
CA PHE A 44 5.48 6.89 9.05
C PHE A 44 4.39 7.67 8.31
N TYR A 45 3.43 6.95 7.76
CA TYR A 45 2.28 7.50 7.02
C TYR A 45 0.99 6.84 7.49
N TYR A 46 -0.12 7.56 7.37
CA TYR A 46 -1.43 7.12 7.82
C TYR A 46 -2.44 7.26 6.68
N GLY A 47 -3.35 6.29 6.56
CA GLY A 47 -4.53 6.40 5.71
C GLY A 47 -5.67 5.53 6.22
N GLU A 48 -6.90 5.96 5.97
CA GLU A 48 -8.09 5.28 6.47
C GLU A 48 -9.24 5.32 5.46
N ALA A 49 -10.20 4.41 5.61
CA ALA A 49 -11.45 4.41 4.86
C ALA A 49 -12.60 3.81 5.67
N THR A 50 -13.79 4.40 5.52
CA THR A 50 -15.03 3.92 6.13
C THR A 50 -15.67 2.80 5.30
N ILE A 51 -16.23 1.80 5.99
CA ILE A 51 -17.09 0.74 5.48
C ILE A 51 -18.54 1.19 5.67
N ASN A 52 -19.32 1.17 4.59
CA ASN A 52 -20.69 1.70 4.57
C ASN A 52 -21.76 0.67 4.96
N VAL A 53 -21.37 -0.54 5.36
CA VAL A 53 -22.27 -1.63 5.77
C VAL A 53 -21.88 -2.15 7.16
N THR A 54 -22.85 -2.68 7.91
CA THR A 54 -22.61 -3.22 9.24
C THR A 54 -21.92 -4.60 9.18
N PRO A 55 -21.25 -5.07 10.25
CA PRO A 55 -20.73 -6.43 10.34
C PRO A 55 -21.75 -7.55 10.12
N LEU A 56 -23.06 -7.27 10.24
CA LEU A 56 -24.13 -8.23 10.00
C LEU A 56 -24.49 -8.38 8.51
N ASP A 57 -23.99 -7.50 7.65
CA ASP A 57 -24.31 -7.49 6.21
C ASP A 57 -23.51 -8.58 5.46
N PRO A 58 -24.14 -9.40 4.60
CA PRO A 58 -23.44 -10.36 3.75
C PRO A 58 -22.34 -9.76 2.86
N ALA A 59 -22.39 -8.48 2.53
CA ALA A 59 -21.37 -7.75 1.79
C ALA A 59 -20.20 -7.25 2.66
N TYR A 60 -20.27 -7.34 3.99
CA TYR A 60 -19.30 -6.73 4.91
C TYR A 60 -17.84 -7.03 4.58
N VAL A 61 -17.47 -8.30 4.35
CA VAL A 61 -16.08 -8.66 4.01
C VAL A 61 -15.63 -8.13 2.66
N LYS A 62 -16.54 -8.02 1.68
CA LYS A 62 -16.24 -7.40 0.39
C LYS A 62 -15.97 -5.91 0.57
N GLU A 63 -16.81 -5.22 1.34
CA GLU A 63 -16.65 -3.79 1.61
C GLU A 63 -15.45 -3.50 2.54
N LEU A 64 -15.08 -4.44 3.43
CA LEU A 64 -13.86 -4.41 4.23
C LEU A 64 -12.59 -4.50 3.36
N VAL A 65 -12.58 -5.41 2.39
CA VAL A 65 -11.52 -5.54 1.38
C VAL A 65 -11.39 -4.26 0.54
N LEU A 66 -12.52 -3.69 0.10
CA LEU A 66 -12.54 -2.42 -0.64
C LEU A 66 -12.11 -1.24 0.24
N ALA A 67 -12.42 -1.25 1.54
CA ALA A 67 -11.99 -0.22 2.48
C ALA A 67 -10.48 -0.29 2.73
N TYR A 68 -9.88 -1.48 2.86
CA TYR A 68 -8.41 -1.61 2.90
C TYR A 68 -7.75 -1.04 1.63
N GLU A 69 -8.28 -1.39 0.45
CA GLU A 69 -7.77 -0.87 -0.84
C GLU A 69 -7.92 0.66 -0.93
N LYS A 70 -9.06 1.21 -0.49
CA LYS A 70 -9.32 2.66 -0.43
C LYS A 70 -8.44 3.38 0.62
N ALA A 71 -8.15 2.74 1.76
CA ALA A 71 -7.26 3.28 2.78
C ALA A 71 -5.81 3.33 2.29
N MET A 72 -5.36 2.33 1.52
CA MET A 72 -4.05 2.33 0.86
C MET A 72 -3.93 3.46 -0.18
N LEU A 73 -4.95 3.61 -1.04
CA LEU A 73 -4.99 4.72 -2.02
C LEU A 73 -4.98 6.09 -1.35
N ASN A 74 -5.71 6.25 -0.23
CA ASN A 74 -5.69 7.48 0.57
C ASN A 74 -4.28 7.74 1.11
N LEU A 75 -3.64 6.73 1.71
CA LEU A 75 -2.28 6.81 2.26
C LEU A 75 -1.26 7.21 1.18
N GLN A 76 -1.33 6.59 0.00
CA GLN A 76 -0.46 6.91 -1.14
C GLN A 76 -0.70 8.33 -1.69
N SER A 77 -1.97 8.76 -1.77
CA SER A 77 -2.31 10.14 -2.18
C SER A 77 -1.81 11.19 -1.17
N ASP A 78 -1.98 10.95 0.13
CA ASP A 78 -1.49 11.83 1.19
C ASP A 78 0.05 11.86 1.18
N PHE A 79 0.73 10.71 0.97
CA PHE A 79 2.18 10.62 0.80
C PHE A 79 2.68 11.53 -0.33
N ILE A 80 2.08 11.42 -1.53
CA ILE A 80 2.48 12.18 -2.71
C ILE A 80 2.30 13.68 -2.44
N LEU A 81 1.15 14.09 -1.91
CA LEU A 81 0.86 15.50 -1.68
C LEU A 81 1.75 16.12 -0.58
N GLN A 82 1.99 15.40 0.51
CA GLN A 82 2.90 15.87 1.58
C GLN A 82 4.34 15.99 1.10
N THR A 83 4.81 15.00 0.33
CA THR A 83 6.15 15.05 -0.29
C THR A 83 6.23 16.19 -1.29
N PHE A 84 5.26 16.31 -2.20
CA PHE A 84 5.19 17.42 -3.16
C PHE A 84 5.25 18.79 -2.47
N GLY A 85 4.46 19.02 -1.43
CA GLY A 85 4.46 20.28 -0.69
C GLY A 85 5.79 20.60 -0.01
N ARG A 86 6.40 19.61 0.67
CA ARG A 86 7.70 19.77 1.35
C ARG A 86 8.82 20.05 0.36
N GLU A 87 8.94 19.25 -0.68
CA GLU A 87 9.97 19.39 -1.72
C GLU A 87 9.82 20.68 -2.51
N THR A 88 8.57 21.14 -2.77
CA THR A 88 8.31 22.44 -3.40
C THR A 88 8.79 23.59 -2.52
N VAL A 89 8.47 23.58 -1.22
CA VAL A 89 8.92 24.62 -0.29
C VAL A 89 10.44 24.65 -0.21
N GLN A 90 11.08 23.49 -0.01
CA GLN A 90 12.54 23.41 0.06
C GLN A 90 13.17 23.93 -1.25
N ARG A 91 12.69 23.47 -2.41
CA ARG A 91 13.31 23.82 -3.68
C ARG A 91 13.11 25.30 -4.05
N LEU A 92 11.96 25.88 -3.74
CA LEU A 92 11.73 27.32 -3.94
C LEU A 92 12.57 28.17 -2.98
N ALA A 93 12.74 27.76 -1.72
CA ALA A 93 13.64 28.43 -0.79
C ALA A 93 15.10 28.39 -1.27
N GLU A 94 15.60 27.22 -1.69
CA GLU A 94 16.94 27.06 -2.28
C GLU A 94 17.17 28.01 -3.47
N ILE A 95 16.18 28.18 -4.35
CA ILE A 95 16.28 29.09 -5.51
C ILE A 95 16.24 30.55 -5.06
N VAL A 96 15.34 30.92 -4.13
CA VAL A 96 15.22 32.30 -3.63
C VAL A 96 16.48 32.73 -2.87
N GLU A 97 16.99 31.92 -1.95
CA GLU A 97 18.16 32.24 -1.13
C GLU A 97 19.45 32.38 -1.96
N ASN A 98 19.68 31.49 -2.92
CA ASN A 98 20.92 31.51 -3.71
C ASN A 98 20.87 32.50 -4.89
N ASP A 99 19.69 32.85 -5.38
CA ASP A 99 19.55 33.54 -6.66
C ASP A 99 18.67 34.83 -6.61
N SER A 100 18.11 35.29 -5.48
CA SER A 100 17.34 36.55 -5.43
C SER A 100 18.04 37.76 -4.77
N THR A 101 17.61 38.97 -5.14
CA THR A 101 17.91 40.24 -4.44
C THR A 101 16.91 40.57 -3.33
N ASN A 102 15.75 39.90 -3.28
CA ASN A 102 14.62 40.21 -2.38
C ASN A 102 14.21 38.98 -1.55
N ALA A 103 15.17 38.17 -1.11
CA ALA A 103 14.91 36.88 -0.45
C ALA A 103 13.96 36.99 0.76
N ASP A 104 14.04 38.09 1.52
CA ASP A 104 13.19 38.41 2.69
C ASP A 104 11.68 38.49 2.38
N GLN A 105 11.28 38.56 1.10
CA GLN A 105 9.88 38.59 0.68
C GLN A 105 9.26 37.19 0.56
N PHE A 106 10.08 36.13 0.53
CA PHE A 106 9.60 34.75 0.58
C PHE A 106 9.31 34.35 2.04
N PRO A 107 8.18 33.66 2.33
CA PRO A 107 7.83 33.29 3.69
C PRO A 107 8.91 32.37 4.31
N PRO A 108 9.30 32.57 5.59
CA PRO A 108 10.25 31.70 6.27
C PRO A 108 9.86 30.23 6.15
N LEU A 109 10.85 29.34 6.03
CA LEU A 109 10.63 27.90 5.80
C LEU A 109 9.52 27.26 6.67
N PRO A 110 9.40 27.51 7.99
CA PRO A 110 8.31 26.96 8.80
C PRO A 110 6.91 27.47 8.38
N GLU A 111 6.79 28.73 7.98
CA GLU A 111 5.54 29.30 7.48
C GLU A 111 5.19 28.74 6.09
N ALA A 112 6.17 28.67 5.19
CA ALA A 112 6.02 28.08 3.86
C ALA A 112 5.57 26.61 3.94
N GLN A 113 6.18 25.81 4.83
CA GLN A 113 5.76 24.43 5.10
C GLN A 113 4.32 24.34 5.60
N LYS A 114 3.92 25.23 6.53
CA LYS A 114 2.54 25.31 7.04
C LYS A 114 1.54 25.72 5.94
N MET A 115 1.92 26.64 5.05
CA MET A 115 1.13 27.01 3.87
C MET A 115 0.95 25.82 2.91
N ALA A 116 2.00 25.04 2.67
CA ALA A 116 1.93 23.85 1.82
C ALA A 116 1.01 22.77 2.41
N GLN A 117 1.09 22.53 3.73
CA GLN A 117 0.16 21.64 4.45
C GLN A 117 -1.30 22.11 4.39
N GLN A 118 -1.53 23.43 4.34
CA GLN A 118 -2.86 24.03 4.12
C GLN A 118 -3.33 23.96 2.66
N GLY A 119 -2.52 23.45 1.72
CA GLY A 119 -2.83 23.41 0.30
C GLY A 119 -2.73 24.77 -0.40
N LYS A 120 -1.87 25.67 0.06
CA LYS A 120 -1.63 27.01 -0.53
C LYS A 120 -0.37 27.04 -1.40
N ILE A 121 -0.11 25.97 -2.15
CA ILE A 121 1.18 25.79 -2.85
C ILE A 121 1.30 26.82 -4.00
N ALA A 122 0.20 27.16 -4.69
CA ALA A 122 0.17 28.20 -5.71
C ALA A 122 0.56 29.58 -5.16
N THR A 123 0.21 29.89 -3.91
CA THR A 123 0.64 31.12 -3.23
C THR A 123 2.15 31.13 -3.00
N ILE A 124 2.74 29.98 -2.64
CA ILE A 124 4.19 29.84 -2.42
C ILE A 124 4.92 29.98 -3.77
N PHE A 125 4.43 29.35 -4.84
CA PHE A 125 4.95 29.52 -6.19
C PHE A 125 4.90 30.98 -6.67
N ASN A 126 3.77 31.67 -6.49
CA ASN A 126 3.64 33.08 -6.90
C ASN A 126 4.65 33.96 -6.14
N LYS A 127 4.71 33.86 -4.82
CA LYS A 127 5.69 34.60 -4.00
C LYS A 127 7.14 34.32 -4.41
N ALA A 128 7.48 33.07 -4.76
CA ALA A 128 8.81 32.75 -5.27
C ALA A 128 9.07 33.40 -6.64
N LEU A 129 8.10 33.36 -7.56
CA LEU A 129 8.24 33.93 -8.91
C LEU A 129 8.37 35.45 -8.91
N ASP A 130 7.60 36.15 -8.07
CA ASP A 130 7.73 37.60 -7.87
C ASP A 130 9.16 37.99 -7.40
N VAL A 131 9.85 37.07 -6.73
CA VAL A 131 11.18 37.23 -6.14
C VAL A 131 12.31 36.76 -7.08
N ILE A 132 12.05 35.90 -8.07
CA ILE A 132 13.07 35.36 -9.00
C ILE A 132 12.92 35.83 -10.46
N ASP A 133 12.00 36.76 -10.74
CA ASP A 133 11.54 37.09 -12.10
C ASP A 133 12.68 37.42 -13.10
N LYS A 134 13.78 38.03 -12.64
CA LYS A 134 14.95 38.37 -13.47
C LYS A 134 15.91 37.20 -13.77
N LYS A 135 15.66 36.00 -13.23
CA LYS A 135 16.50 34.79 -13.39
C LYS A 135 15.69 33.55 -13.77
N LEU A 136 14.41 33.73 -14.11
CA LEU A 136 13.50 32.64 -14.46
C LEU A 136 14.02 31.77 -15.62
N ASP A 137 14.67 32.38 -16.62
CA ASP A 137 15.32 31.67 -17.74
C ASP A 137 16.38 30.67 -17.26
N LYS A 138 17.26 31.08 -16.34
CA LYS A 138 18.33 30.24 -15.78
C LYS A 138 17.76 29.01 -15.05
N GLU A 139 16.63 29.16 -14.36
CA GLU A 139 15.97 28.02 -13.72
C GLU A 139 15.26 27.12 -14.73
N LEU A 140 14.65 27.68 -15.77
CA LEU A 140 14.05 26.90 -16.86
C LEU A 140 15.11 26.11 -17.65
N GLU A 141 16.28 26.68 -17.89
CA GLU A 141 17.44 25.99 -18.46
C GLU A 141 17.91 24.83 -17.57
N LYS A 142 18.02 25.04 -16.24
CA LYS A 142 18.30 23.94 -15.27
C LYS A 142 17.23 22.84 -15.29
N LEU A 143 15.98 23.17 -15.64
CA LEU A 143 14.86 22.23 -15.83
C LEU A 143 14.83 21.61 -17.26
N GLY A 144 15.87 21.85 -18.07
CA GLY A 144 16.03 21.25 -19.40
C GLY A 144 15.23 21.93 -20.52
N VAL A 145 14.81 23.19 -20.34
CA VAL A 145 14.17 23.97 -21.42
C VAL A 145 15.24 24.65 -22.28
N PRO A 146 15.25 24.46 -23.62
CA PRO A 146 16.25 25.08 -24.49
C PRO A 146 16.13 26.62 -24.52
N PRO A 147 17.24 27.39 -24.46
CA PRO A 147 17.22 28.85 -24.46
C PRO A 147 16.48 29.47 -25.65
N GLN A 148 16.53 28.82 -26.82
CA GLN A 148 15.86 29.27 -28.05
C GLN A 148 14.33 29.16 -27.98
N GLN A 149 13.79 28.39 -27.03
CA GLN A 149 12.35 28.36 -26.73
C GLN A 149 11.98 29.51 -25.78
N LEU A 150 12.82 29.79 -24.78
CA LEU A 150 12.60 30.85 -23.78
C LEU A 150 12.52 32.24 -24.38
N GLN A 151 13.39 32.56 -25.35
CA GLN A 151 13.38 33.83 -26.10
C GLN A 151 12.07 34.12 -26.87
N LYS A 152 11.23 33.11 -27.08
CA LYS A 152 9.94 33.22 -27.81
C LYS A 152 8.74 33.25 -26.86
N MET A 153 8.96 33.16 -25.56
CA MET A 153 7.91 33.13 -24.54
C MET A 153 7.78 34.48 -23.84
N THR A 154 6.56 34.84 -23.45
CA THR A 154 6.33 35.93 -22.50
C THR A 154 6.71 35.48 -21.08
N VAL A 155 6.99 36.44 -20.19
CA VAL A 155 7.29 36.15 -18.77
C VAL A 155 6.21 35.29 -18.13
N GLU A 156 4.92 35.52 -18.42
CA GLU A 156 3.82 34.70 -17.88
C GLU A 156 3.78 33.27 -18.46
N GLN A 157 4.20 33.08 -19.72
CA GLN A 157 4.39 31.74 -20.29
C GLN A 157 5.57 31.02 -19.64
N GLN A 158 6.68 31.72 -19.37
CA GLN A 158 7.83 31.20 -18.65
C GLN A 158 7.46 30.83 -17.19
N LYS A 159 6.71 31.67 -16.47
CA LYS A 159 6.20 31.42 -15.12
C LYS A 159 5.35 30.15 -15.06
N THR A 160 4.46 29.99 -16.05
CA THR A 160 3.60 28.80 -16.18
C THR A 160 4.43 27.56 -16.47
N LEU A 161 5.36 27.62 -17.43
CA LEU A 161 6.25 26.52 -17.78
C LEU A 161 7.13 26.09 -16.60
N PHE A 162 7.61 27.05 -15.81
CA PHE A 162 8.42 26.78 -14.61
C PHE A 162 7.60 26.02 -13.56
N LYS A 163 6.37 26.49 -13.26
CA LYS A 163 5.44 25.79 -12.36
C LYS A 163 5.21 24.36 -12.80
N ASP A 164 4.91 24.12 -14.07
CA ASP A 164 4.62 22.78 -14.59
C ASP A 164 5.86 21.87 -14.63
N LYS A 165 7.03 22.39 -15.07
CA LYS A 165 8.29 21.62 -15.11
C LYS A 165 8.79 21.27 -13.72
N LEU A 166 8.83 22.24 -12.81
CA LEU A 166 9.24 22.01 -11.43
C LEU A 166 8.26 21.06 -10.72
N SER A 167 6.95 21.23 -10.93
CA SER A 167 5.95 20.33 -10.36
C SER A 167 6.08 18.90 -10.91
N SER A 168 6.31 18.73 -12.22
CA SER A 168 6.56 17.42 -12.83
C SER A 168 7.79 16.73 -12.22
N GLN A 169 8.91 17.45 -12.08
CA GLN A 169 10.12 16.91 -11.47
C GLN A 169 9.89 16.51 -10.00
N ILE A 170 9.19 17.34 -9.23
CA ILE A 170 8.90 17.07 -7.82
C ILE A 170 7.92 15.89 -7.67
N VAL A 171 6.89 15.78 -8.51
CA VAL A 171 5.98 14.64 -8.49
C VAL A 171 6.72 13.36 -8.87
N LYS A 172 7.60 13.38 -9.89
CA LYS A 172 8.47 12.23 -10.22
C LYS A 172 9.33 11.82 -9.01
N LYS A 173 9.96 12.78 -8.32
CA LYS A 173 10.68 12.53 -7.05
C LYS A 173 9.77 11.96 -5.95
N ALA A 174 8.52 12.42 -5.85
CA ALA A 174 7.54 11.91 -4.89
C ALA A 174 7.16 10.45 -5.17
N PHE A 175 6.93 10.08 -6.43
CA PHE A 175 6.68 8.69 -6.83
C PHE A 175 7.90 7.79 -6.56
N SER A 176 9.12 8.19 -6.93
CA SER A 176 10.34 7.45 -6.55
C SER A 176 10.56 7.40 -5.03
N SER A 177 10.04 8.36 -4.26
CA SER A 177 10.09 8.33 -2.79
C SER A 177 9.08 7.36 -2.17
N MET A 178 8.05 6.92 -2.90
CA MET A 178 7.14 5.85 -2.46
C MET A 178 7.79 4.46 -2.48
N GLU A 179 8.99 4.33 -3.05
CA GLU A 179 9.77 3.09 -2.98
C GLU A 179 9.94 2.66 -1.52
N GLY A 180 9.66 1.38 -1.23
CA GLY A 180 9.78 0.84 0.11
C GLY A 180 8.70 1.30 1.09
N LEU A 181 7.62 1.94 0.63
CA LEU A 181 6.43 2.18 1.43
C LEU A 181 5.72 0.84 1.70
N VAL A 182 5.85 0.33 2.92
CA VAL A 182 5.25 -0.96 3.36
C VAL A 182 4.23 -0.73 4.47
N PRO A 183 3.11 -1.47 4.52
CA PRO A 183 2.20 -1.40 5.65
C PRO A 183 2.88 -1.99 6.89
N TYR A 184 2.94 -1.18 7.95
CA TYR A 184 3.48 -1.54 9.26
C TYR A 184 2.41 -2.20 10.12
N GLN A 185 1.23 -1.57 10.22
CA GLN A 185 0.10 -2.05 11.01
C GLN A 185 -1.23 -1.67 10.36
N VAL A 186 -2.23 -2.54 10.51
CA VAL A 186 -3.62 -2.26 10.11
C VAL A 186 -4.51 -2.37 11.35
N LYS A 187 -5.52 -1.51 11.43
CA LYS A 187 -6.56 -1.58 12.44
C LYS A 187 -7.94 -1.54 11.79
N ILE A 188 -8.79 -2.48 12.19
CA ILE A 188 -10.23 -2.46 11.89
C ILE A 188 -10.92 -2.02 13.18
N GLY A 189 -11.77 -1.00 13.11
CA GLY A 189 -12.38 -0.41 14.31
C GLY A 189 -13.76 0.17 14.04
N THR A 190 -14.61 0.17 15.06
CA THR A 190 -15.90 0.87 15.00
C THR A 190 -15.73 2.31 15.48
N ILE A 191 -16.15 3.27 14.67
CA ILE A 191 -16.34 4.65 15.08
C ILE A 191 -17.80 4.89 15.48
N ILE A 192 -17.99 5.70 16.51
CA ILE A 192 -19.31 6.17 16.95
C ILE A 192 -19.48 7.60 16.43
N THR A 193 -20.59 7.86 15.75
CA THR A 193 -20.97 9.18 15.24
C THR A 193 -22.32 9.59 15.84
N PRO A 194 -22.71 10.88 15.81
CA PRO A 194 -24.02 11.32 16.28
C PRO A 194 -25.21 10.63 15.59
N VAL A 195 -25.01 10.05 14.40
CA VAL A 195 -26.05 9.39 13.60
C VAL A 195 -25.94 7.86 13.57
N GLY A 196 -24.98 7.28 14.31
CA GLY A 196 -24.83 5.82 14.40
C GLY A 196 -23.38 5.33 14.38
N LYS A 197 -23.22 4.01 14.29
CA LYS A 197 -21.91 3.33 14.23
C LYS A 197 -21.51 3.04 12.80
N ALA A 198 -20.25 3.29 12.46
CA ALA A 198 -19.64 2.87 11.20
C ALA A 198 -18.33 2.13 11.48
N THR A 199 -17.92 1.22 10.60
CA THR A 199 -16.60 0.57 10.70
C THR A 199 -15.60 1.32 9.83
N LYS A 200 -14.35 1.43 10.26
CA LYS A 200 -13.23 1.95 9.47
C LYS A 200 -12.10 0.92 9.41
N VAL A 201 -11.38 0.94 8.30
CA VAL A 201 -10.03 0.37 8.17
C VAL A 201 -9.06 1.52 8.21
N ALA A 202 -8.05 1.43 9.07
CA ALA A 202 -6.95 2.38 9.16
C ALA A 202 -5.62 1.63 9.00
N ILE A 203 -4.67 2.27 8.33
CA ILE A 203 -3.39 1.70 7.96
C ILE A 203 -2.30 2.68 8.39
N ILE A 204 -1.28 2.17 9.07
CA ILE A 204 -0.01 2.83 9.26
C ILE A 204 1.01 2.14 8.35
N ALA A 205 1.71 2.92 7.53
CA ALA A 205 2.80 2.47 6.68
C ALA A 205 4.10 3.15 7.08
N ILE A 206 5.22 2.57 6.63
CA ILE A 206 6.58 3.03 6.93
C ILE A 206 7.42 3.06 5.65
N THR A 207 8.23 4.10 5.48
CA THR A 207 9.45 4.07 4.64
C THR A 207 10.69 4.13 5.53
N SER A 208 11.78 3.51 5.07
CA SER A 208 13.09 3.52 5.75
C SER A 208 14.19 3.16 4.75
N PRO A 209 15.48 3.44 5.03
CA PRO A 209 16.58 3.00 4.18
C PRO A 209 16.55 1.49 3.86
N LYS A 210 16.12 0.65 4.82
CA LYS A 210 16.00 -0.81 4.62
C LYS A 210 14.87 -1.17 3.67
N THR A 211 13.69 -0.57 3.81
CA THR A 211 12.54 -0.91 2.96
C THR A 211 12.71 -0.33 1.54
N ILE A 212 13.31 0.85 1.40
CA ILE A 212 13.72 1.44 0.12
C ILE A 212 14.76 0.54 -0.57
N GLN A 213 15.79 0.10 0.15
CA GLN A 213 16.82 -0.77 -0.44
C GLN A 213 16.24 -2.12 -0.88
N PHE A 214 15.34 -2.70 -0.09
CA PHE A 214 14.62 -3.92 -0.44
C PHE A 214 13.75 -3.75 -1.69
N ALA A 215 13.01 -2.65 -1.80
CA ALA A 215 12.25 -2.30 -3.00
C ALA A 215 13.14 -2.22 -4.25
N LYS A 216 14.28 -1.51 -4.15
CA LYS A 216 15.29 -1.42 -5.22
C LYS A 216 15.88 -2.76 -5.62
N ASP A 217 16.08 -3.67 -4.66
CA ASP A 217 16.60 -5.02 -4.92
C ASP A 217 15.57 -5.93 -5.60
N ILE A 218 14.31 -5.88 -5.16
CA ILE A 218 13.19 -6.57 -5.83
C ILE A 218 13.04 -6.09 -7.27
N ALA A 219 12.98 -4.78 -7.48
CA ALA A 219 12.70 -4.19 -8.77
C ALA A 219 13.79 -4.52 -9.80
N ARG A 220 15.06 -4.45 -9.37
CA ARG A 220 16.22 -4.86 -10.17
C ARG A 220 16.43 -6.39 -10.21
N GLN A 221 15.46 -7.17 -9.71
CA GLN A 221 15.45 -8.64 -9.66
C GLN A 221 16.69 -9.30 -9.04
N ARG A 222 17.40 -8.57 -8.18
CA ARG A 222 18.70 -8.96 -7.60
C ARG A 222 18.56 -9.39 -6.13
N PRO A 223 19.49 -10.21 -5.60
CA PRO A 223 19.50 -10.55 -4.18
C PRO A 223 19.61 -9.31 -3.30
N THR A 224 18.84 -9.27 -2.21
CA THR A 224 18.93 -8.17 -1.23
C THR A 224 19.96 -8.44 -0.13
N GLN A 225 20.71 -7.40 0.23
CA GLN A 225 21.59 -7.40 1.41
C GLN A 225 20.91 -6.85 2.66
N VAL A 226 19.65 -6.42 2.56
CA VAL A 226 18.86 -5.99 3.72
C VAL A 226 18.72 -7.16 4.70
N ARG A 227 18.97 -6.91 5.99
CA ARG A 227 18.80 -7.87 7.08
C ARG A 227 18.11 -7.23 8.28
N GLY A 228 17.39 -8.04 9.04
CA GLY A 228 16.72 -7.68 10.28
C GLY A 228 16.70 -8.82 11.29
N LYS A 229 16.00 -8.61 12.40
CA LYS A 229 15.84 -9.63 13.45
C LYS A 229 15.11 -10.85 12.86
N PRO A 230 15.67 -12.07 12.93
CA PRO A 230 15.00 -13.27 12.45
C PRO A 230 13.71 -13.59 13.23
N HIS A 231 12.72 -14.15 12.54
CA HIS A 231 11.48 -14.64 13.15
C HIS A 231 11.02 -15.93 12.46
N MET A 232 10.49 -16.88 13.23
CA MET A 232 9.77 -18.02 12.66
C MET A 232 8.41 -17.56 12.13
N LEU A 233 7.99 -18.08 10.98
CA LEU A 233 6.70 -17.66 10.38
C LEU A 233 5.53 -17.91 11.33
N SER A 234 5.53 -19.02 12.06
CA SER A 234 4.54 -19.38 13.07
C SER A 234 4.33 -18.34 14.17
N ASP A 235 5.32 -17.49 14.46
CA ASP A 235 5.25 -16.45 15.48
C ASP A 235 4.81 -15.09 14.93
N LEU A 236 4.84 -14.93 13.62
CA LEU A 236 4.29 -13.78 12.90
C LEU A 236 2.81 -13.95 12.54
N LEU A 237 2.27 -15.17 12.70
CA LEU A 237 0.87 -15.49 12.42
C LEU A 237 0.02 -15.51 13.70
N PRO A 238 -1.24 -15.06 13.65
CA PRO A 238 -2.18 -15.20 14.75
C PRO A 238 -2.37 -16.66 15.18
N LYS A 239 -2.50 -16.89 16.49
CA LYS A 239 -2.60 -18.24 17.06
C LYS A 239 -4.03 -18.78 17.06
N ALA A 240 -5.06 -17.92 17.21
CA ALA A 240 -6.47 -18.32 17.10
C ALA A 240 -7.08 -17.95 15.74
N LYS A 241 -8.04 -18.74 15.25
CA LYS A 241 -8.70 -18.52 13.95
C LYS A 241 -9.50 -17.20 13.89
N GLU A 242 -10.06 -16.77 15.02
CA GLU A 242 -10.82 -15.52 15.14
C GLU A 242 -9.94 -14.26 15.04
N ASP A 243 -8.67 -14.34 15.48
CA ASP A 243 -7.74 -13.21 15.39
C ASP A 243 -7.45 -12.80 13.95
N TYR A 244 -7.47 -13.76 13.01
CA TYR A 244 -7.29 -13.49 11.57
C TYR A 244 -8.40 -12.60 10.97
N LEU A 245 -9.53 -12.40 11.65
CA LEU A 245 -10.54 -11.41 11.22
C LEU A 245 -10.00 -9.97 11.25
N ASN A 246 -8.97 -9.72 12.06
CA ASN A 246 -8.28 -8.44 12.15
C ASN A 246 -7.18 -8.29 11.10
N GLU A 247 -6.76 -9.38 10.46
CA GLU A 247 -5.65 -9.40 9.51
C GLU A 247 -6.12 -9.27 8.06
N ILE A 248 -5.74 -8.15 7.45
CA ILE A 248 -5.95 -7.87 6.04
C ILE A 248 -4.74 -7.15 5.45
N GLY A 249 -4.44 -7.44 4.18
CA GLY A 249 -3.41 -6.74 3.43
C GLY A 249 -2.00 -7.30 3.61
N LEU A 250 -1.02 -6.52 3.17
CA LEU A 250 0.40 -6.86 3.23
C LEU A 250 1.01 -6.49 4.60
N ARG A 251 2.03 -7.25 5.02
CA ARG A 251 2.97 -6.92 6.10
C ARG A 251 4.39 -7.16 5.59
N TYR A 252 5.33 -6.37 6.11
CA TYR A 252 6.76 -6.57 5.92
C TYR A 252 7.41 -7.05 7.21
N SER A 253 8.19 -8.12 7.14
CA SER A 253 8.93 -8.69 8.27
C SER A 253 10.24 -9.32 7.77
N TYR A 254 10.84 -10.18 8.59
CA TYR A 254 12.03 -10.95 8.27
C TYR A 254 11.82 -12.43 8.54
N ASP A 255 12.39 -13.29 7.70
CA ASP A 255 12.37 -14.75 7.85
C ASP A 255 13.34 -15.26 8.92
N GLU A 256 13.41 -16.58 9.08
CA GLU A 256 14.29 -17.29 10.01
C GLU A 256 15.78 -17.08 9.75
N GLN A 257 16.15 -16.58 8.56
CA GLN A 257 17.52 -16.21 8.20
C GLN A 257 17.73 -14.67 8.22
N GLY A 258 16.77 -13.93 8.81
CA GLY A 258 16.82 -12.48 8.95
C GLY A 258 16.67 -11.72 7.63
N ARG A 259 16.20 -12.35 6.55
CA ARG A 259 16.02 -11.73 5.23
C ARG A 259 14.59 -11.23 5.06
N PRO A 260 14.35 -10.19 4.23
CA PRO A 260 13.01 -9.65 4.00
C PRO A 260 11.97 -10.71 3.60
N LEU A 261 10.86 -10.67 4.32
CA LEU A 261 9.70 -11.54 4.16
C LEU A 261 8.46 -10.67 3.99
N LEU A 262 7.70 -10.92 2.92
CA LEU A 262 6.36 -10.37 2.78
C LEU A 262 5.34 -11.41 3.26
N ILE A 263 4.38 -11.00 4.07
CA ILE A 263 3.24 -11.80 4.50
C ILE A 263 1.98 -11.07 4.07
N SER A 264 1.05 -11.75 3.42
CA SER A 264 -0.16 -11.15 2.87
C SER A 264 -1.40 -11.91 3.27
N TYR A 265 -2.37 -11.17 3.80
CA TYR A 265 -3.63 -11.68 4.31
C TYR A 265 -4.75 -11.31 3.35
N GLY A 266 -5.30 -12.32 2.69
CA GLY A 266 -6.49 -12.21 1.86
C GLY A 266 -7.67 -12.88 2.53
N MET A 267 -8.85 -12.25 2.44
CA MET A 267 -10.07 -12.71 3.10
C MET A 267 -11.27 -12.64 2.15
N TRP A 268 -12.22 -13.55 2.34
CA TRP A 268 -13.52 -13.56 1.67
C TRP A 268 -14.60 -14.09 2.62
N SER A 269 -15.88 -13.86 2.32
CA SER A 269 -17.00 -14.46 3.07
C SER A 269 -17.99 -15.20 2.16
N VAL A 270 -18.69 -16.16 2.74
CA VAL A 270 -19.88 -16.78 2.14
C VAL A 270 -21.02 -16.86 3.15
N SER A 271 -22.23 -16.62 2.69
CA SER A 271 -23.44 -16.88 3.48
C SER A 271 -23.74 -18.39 3.51
N GLN A 272 -24.11 -18.91 4.68
CA GLN A 272 -24.45 -20.32 4.90
C GLN A 272 -25.76 -20.76 4.22
N LYS A 273 -26.38 -19.92 3.38
CA LYS A 273 -27.57 -20.22 2.57
C LYS A 273 -27.22 -21.22 1.45
N VAL A 274 -27.06 -22.49 1.82
CA VAL A 274 -26.80 -23.65 0.93
C VAL A 274 -27.28 -24.93 1.63
N THR A 275 -28.24 -25.61 1.02
CA THR A 275 -28.90 -26.82 1.54
C THR A 275 -28.20 -28.14 1.15
N SER A 276 -27.10 -28.08 0.41
CA SER A 276 -26.41 -29.26 -0.15
C SER A 276 -24.93 -29.23 0.21
N PRO A 277 -24.37 -30.29 0.84
CA PRO A 277 -22.96 -30.36 1.22
C PRO A 277 -21.99 -30.09 0.05
N SER A 278 -22.25 -30.66 -1.12
CA SER A 278 -21.41 -30.44 -2.32
C SER A 278 -21.44 -28.99 -2.80
N ARG A 279 -22.58 -28.29 -2.67
CA ARG A 279 -22.68 -26.85 -2.99
C ARG A 279 -22.02 -25.98 -1.92
N TYR A 280 -22.09 -26.38 -0.65
CA TYR A 280 -21.38 -25.75 0.45
C TYR A 280 -19.85 -25.81 0.24
N LEU A 281 -19.30 -27.03 0.03
CA LEU A 281 -17.88 -27.22 -0.21
C LEU A 281 -17.39 -26.43 -1.43
N LYS A 282 -18.13 -26.46 -2.55
CA LYS A 282 -17.79 -25.65 -3.75
C LYS A 282 -17.81 -24.14 -3.49
N LYS A 283 -18.71 -23.63 -2.63
CA LYS A 283 -18.71 -22.21 -2.23
C LYS A 283 -17.49 -21.86 -1.38
N ILE A 284 -17.14 -22.70 -0.41
CA ILE A 284 -15.97 -22.51 0.48
C ILE A 284 -14.67 -22.55 -0.33
N ASP A 285 -14.51 -23.56 -1.20
CA ASP A 285 -13.38 -23.72 -2.11
C ASP A 285 -13.20 -22.51 -3.05
N LEU A 286 -14.29 -22.03 -3.66
CA LEU A 286 -14.25 -20.80 -4.46
C LEU A 286 -13.87 -19.56 -3.62
N ALA A 287 -14.33 -19.48 -2.38
CA ALA A 287 -14.03 -18.38 -1.48
C ALA A 287 -12.57 -18.42 -1.00
N LYS A 288 -12.00 -19.60 -0.71
CA LYS A 288 -10.57 -19.77 -0.40
C LYS A 288 -9.69 -19.37 -1.59
N ARG A 289 -10.04 -19.76 -2.82
CA ARG A 289 -9.37 -19.24 -4.03
C ARG A 289 -9.45 -17.72 -4.15
N LYS A 290 -10.60 -17.09 -3.85
CA LYS A 290 -10.73 -15.62 -3.86
C LYS A 290 -9.88 -14.95 -2.80
N ALA A 291 -9.84 -15.49 -1.58
CA ALA A 291 -8.97 -15.02 -0.52
C ALA A 291 -7.50 -15.09 -0.93
N ARG A 292 -7.05 -16.25 -1.45
CA ARG A 292 -5.68 -16.43 -1.96
C ARG A 292 -5.33 -15.43 -3.07
N MET A 293 -6.18 -15.28 -4.09
CA MET A 293 -5.96 -14.30 -5.16
C MET A 293 -5.87 -12.85 -4.64
N ARG A 294 -6.58 -12.50 -3.56
CA ARG A 294 -6.44 -11.18 -2.90
C ARG A 294 -5.10 -11.06 -2.20
N ALA A 295 -4.69 -12.07 -1.43
CA ALA A 295 -3.37 -12.09 -0.78
C ALA A 295 -2.23 -11.96 -1.80
N GLU A 296 -2.26 -12.76 -2.86
CA GLU A 296 -1.35 -12.68 -4.00
C GLU A 296 -1.38 -11.29 -4.67
N SER A 297 -2.56 -10.68 -4.83
CA SER A 297 -2.69 -9.35 -5.42
C SER A 297 -2.02 -8.24 -4.60
N TYR A 298 -2.03 -8.29 -3.26
CA TYR A 298 -1.35 -7.27 -2.45
C TYR A 298 0.17 -7.37 -2.52
N ILE A 299 0.72 -8.59 -2.66
CA ILE A 299 2.15 -8.79 -2.93
C ILE A 299 2.48 -8.25 -4.33
N GLY A 300 1.65 -8.60 -5.32
CA GLY A 300 1.77 -8.11 -6.69
C GLY A 300 1.74 -6.59 -6.78
N ASP A 301 0.77 -5.94 -6.15
CA ASP A 301 0.61 -4.47 -6.12
C ASP A 301 1.83 -3.79 -5.50
N PHE A 302 2.36 -4.31 -4.40
CA PHE A 302 3.59 -3.81 -3.78
C PHE A 302 4.79 -3.95 -4.73
N ILE A 303 5.07 -5.15 -5.24
CA ILE A 303 6.23 -5.36 -6.12
C ILE A 303 6.13 -4.46 -7.37
N LYS A 304 4.94 -4.35 -7.96
CA LYS A 304 4.65 -3.52 -9.14
C LYS A 304 4.89 -2.03 -8.87
N THR A 305 4.35 -1.49 -7.78
CA THR A 305 4.55 -0.09 -7.39
C THR A 305 6.04 0.26 -7.27
N ASN A 306 6.84 -0.66 -6.71
CA ASN A 306 8.28 -0.47 -6.53
C ASN A 306 9.10 -0.65 -7.81
N ILE A 307 8.68 -1.52 -8.74
CA ILE A 307 9.28 -1.63 -10.08
C ILE A 307 9.08 -0.33 -10.85
N GLN A 308 7.83 0.16 -10.92
CA GLN A 308 7.45 1.32 -11.71
C GLN A 308 8.11 2.61 -11.23
N ALA A 309 8.27 2.78 -9.92
CA ALA A 309 8.96 3.93 -9.32
C ALA A 309 10.44 4.07 -9.74
N ILE A 310 11.05 2.98 -10.25
CA ILE A 310 12.44 2.91 -10.74
C ILE A 310 12.50 2.87 -12.27
N GLU A 311 11.57 2.17 -12.93
CA GLU A 311 11.48 2.05 -14.39
C GLU A 311 10.86 3.29 -15.07
N SER A 312 10.68 4.39 -14.35
CA SER A 312 9.99 5.62 -14.78
C SER A 312 10.75 6.47 -15.84
N GLN A 313 11.53 5.84 -16.72
CA GLN A 313 12.01 6.47 -17.95
C GLN A 313 10.88 6.59 -19.00
N ASP A 314 9.92 5.65 -19.02
CA ASP A 314 8.76 5.66 -19.91
C ASP A 314 7.40 5.95 -19.21
N ALA A 315 7.38 6.19 -17.90
CA ALA A 315 6.14 6.34 -17.12
C ALA A 315 5.40 7.68 -17.29
N SER A 316 6.01 8.63 -18.03
CA SER A 316 5.68 10.07 -18.14
C SER A 316 4.22 10.46 -17.90
N SER A 317 3.27 9.76 -18.53
CA SER A 317 1.83 10.02 -18.41
C SER A 317 1.28 10.08 -16.98
N LEU A 318 1.77 9.26 -16.03
CA LEU A 318 1.19 9.23 -14.67
C LEU A 318 1.63 10.43 -13.85
N GLU A 319 2.95 10.64 -13.73
CA GLU A 319 3.49 11.73 -12.91
C GLU A 319 3.16 13.09 -13.51
N GLU A 320 3.06 13.19 -14.84
CA GLU A 320 2.65 14.41 -15.54
C GLU A 320 1.14 14.67 -15.42
N GLU A 321 0.27 13.66 -15.46
CA GLU A 321 -1.16 13.84 -15.15
C GLU A 321 -1.35 14.31 -13.70
N VAL A 322 -0.65 13.69 -12.74
CA VAL A 322 -0.70 14.07 -11.33
C VAL A 322 -0.17 15.50 -11.13
N ALA A 323 1.00 15.84 -11.67
CA ALA A 323 1.56 17.19 -11.58
C ALA A 323 0.62 18.25 -12.16
N LYS A 324 0.08 18.00 -13.36
CA LYS A 324 -0.88 18.90 -14.01
C LYS A 324 -2.19 19.05 -13.23
N LYS A 325 -2.72 17.96 -12.65
CA LYS A 325 -3.91 18.03 -11.78
C LYS A 325 -3.62 18.83 -10.50
N ILE A 326 -2.42 18.72 -9.92
CA ILE A 326 -2.03 19.53 -8.77
C ILE A 326 -1.96 21.02 -9.16
N THR A 327 -1.18 21.40 -10.19
CA THR A 327 -1.00 22.81 -10.58
C THR A 327 -2.32 23.47 -10.99
N THR A 328 -3.17 22.76 -11.76
CA THR A 328 -4.46 23.30 -12.24
C THR A 328 -5.46 23.52 -11.11
N VAL A 329 -5.57 22.60 -10.15
CA VAL A 329 -6.57 22.67 -9.07
C VAL A 329 -6.21 23.72 -8.02
N ASP A 330 -4.92 23.80 -7.69
CA ASP A 330 -4.32 24.76 -6.77
C ASP A 330 -4.40 26.20 -7.33
N ALA A 331 -4.08 26.40 -8.63
CA ALA A 331 -4.25 27.69 -9.31
C ALA A 331 -5.71 28.19 -9.32
N ALA A 332 -6.69 27.28 -9.34
CA ALA A 332 -8.11 27.61 -9.26
C ALA A 332 -8.64 27.75 -7.81
N GLY A 333 -7.75 27.88 -6.81
CA GLY A 333 -8.11 28.19 -5.42
C GLY A 333 -8.93 27.12 -4.70
N ASN A 334 -8.88 25.87 -5.17
CA ASN A 334 -9.66 24.78 -4.60
C ASN A 334 -9.02 24.23 -3.31
N SER A 335 -9.81 23.54 -2.49
CA SER A 335 -9.29 22.92 -1.26
C SER A 335 -8.32 21.77 -1.53
N SER A 336 -7.39 21.55 -0.57
CA SER A 336 -6.48 20.40 -0.55
C SER A 336 -7.18 19.04 -0.60
N GLN A 337 -8.47 18.97 -0.26
CA GLN A 337 -9.29 17.77 -0.44
C GLN A 337 -9.48 17.43 -1.92
N LYS A 338 -9.80 18.42 -2.77
CA LYS A 338 -10.02 18.21 -4.21
C LYS A 338 -8.72 17.79 -4.92
N ILE A 339 -7.57 18.30 -4.49
CA ILE A 339 -6.26 17.86 -4.97
C ILE A 339 -6.04 16.37 -4.65
N ARG A 340 -6.33 15.94 -3.41
CA ARG A 340 -6.19 14.53 -3.00
C ARG A 340 -7.14 13.61 -3.74
N ASP A 341 -8.42 13.98 -3.87
CA ASP A 341 -9.40 13.18 -4.59
C ASP A 341 -9.00 12.99 -6.08
N ASN A 342 -8.40 14.02 -6.70
CA ASN A 342 -7.86 13.96 -8.06
C ASN A 342 -6.61 13.07 -8.18
N ILE A 343 -5.64 13.18 -7.26
CA ILE A 343 -4.46 12.29 -7.22
C ILE A 343 -4.93 10.84 -7.09
N LYS A 344 -5.86 10.59 -6.16
CA LYS A 344 -6.44 9.28 -5.90
C LYS A 344 -7.20 8.70 -7.09
N GLU A 345 -7.99 9.49 -7.80
CA GLU A 345 -8.67 9.05 -9.03
C GLU A 345 -7.66 8.60 -10.09
N THR A 346 -6.60 9.40 -10.30
CA THR A 346 -5.53 9.04 -11.23
C THR A 346 -4.80 7.76 -10.80
N LEU A 347 -4.45 7.62 -9.51
CA LEU A 347 -3.86 6.40 -8.96
C LEU A 347 -4.77 5.17 -9.15
N ASP A 348 -6.05 5.27 -8.82
CA ASP A 348 -7.02 4.16 -8.94
C ASP A 348 -7.24 3.76 -10.41
N SER A 349 -7.40 4.74 -11.31
CA SER A 349 -7.47 4.54 -12.76
C SER A 349 -6.21 3.85 -13.29
N TYR A 350 -5.03 4.29 -12.85
CA TYR A 350 -3.75 3.72 -13.23
C TYR A 350 -3.58 2.28 -12.72
N PHE A 351 -3.77 2.03 -11.43
CA PHE A 351 -3.65 0.69 -10.85
C PHE A 351 -4.68 -0.29 -11.42
N LYS A 352 -5.90 0.16 -11.78
CA LYS A 352 -6.88 -0.67 -12.50
C LYS A 352 -6.40 -1.07 -13.89
N LYS A 353 -5.92 -0.12 -14.70
CA LYS A 353 -5.31 -0.41 -16.01
C LYS A 353 -4.12 -1.37 -15.85
N PHE A 354 -3.24 -1.09 -14.89
CA PHE A 354 -2.04 -1.88 -14.66
C PHE A 354 -2.32 -3.30 -14.16
N LYS A 355 -3.36 -3.50 -13.33
CA LYS A 355 -3.85 -4.84 -12.94
C LYS A 355 -4.34 -5.67 -14.12
N SER A 356 -4.81 -5.03 -15.20
CA SER A 356 -5.32 -5.72 -16.39
C SER A 356 -4.24 -6.09 -17.43
N SER A 357 -3.10 -5.39 -17.44
CA SER A 357 -2.08 -5.49 -18.50
C SER A 357 -0.82 -6.29 -18.13
N SER A 358 -0.59 -6.61 -16.85
CA SER A 358 0.72 -7.07 -16.36
C SER A 358 0.79 -8.57 -16.04
N ASN A 359 1.48 -9.33 -16.91
CA ASN A 359 1.89 -10.72 -16.71
C ASN A 359 2.99 -10.90 -15.64
N PHE A 360 2.91 -10.17 -14.51
CA PHE A 360 3.89 -10.31 -13.44
C PHE A 360 3.81 -11.71 -12.83
N SER A 361 4.91 -12.45 -12.91
CA SER A 361 4.97 -13.78 -12.34
C SER A 361 5.03 -13.70 -10.82
N LEU A 362 4.04 -14.27 -10.12
CA LEU A 362 4.02 -14.45 -8.65
C LEU A 362 5.06 -15.49 -8.18
N GLN A 363 6.20 -15.59 -8.87
CA GLN A 363 7.31 -16.48 -8.54
C GLN A 363 7.87 -16.10 -7.17
N GLY A 364 8.14 -17.12 -6.36
CA GLY A 364 8.53 -16.92 -4.98
C GLY A 364 7.39 -16.55 -4.04
N THR A 365 6.13 -16.58 -4.47
CA THR A 365 4.99 -16.65 -3.53
C THR A 365 4.71 -18.10 -3.13
N SER A 366 4.19 -18.30 -1.92
CA SER A 366 3.63 -19.59 -1.47
C SER A 366 2.50 -19.39 -0.47
N GLU A 367 1.51 -20.28 -0.48
CA GLU A 367 0.45 -20.29 0.52
C GLU A 367 0.96 -20.98 1.78
N ALA A 368 1.00 -20.22 2.89
CA ALA A 368 1.54 -20.68 4.17
C ALA A 368 0.45 -21.22 5.10
N TYR A 369 -0.76 -20.64 5.06
CA TYR A 369 -1.85 -21.03 5.93
C TYR A 369 -3.21 -20.72 5.30
N ASN A 370 -4.18 -21.62 5.52
CA ASN A 370 -5.57 -21.44 5.13
C ASN A 370 -6.45 -21.55 6.37
N TRP A 371 -7.42 -20.65 6.51
CA TRP A 371 -8.36 -20.68 7.62
C TRP A 371 -9.80 -20.48 7.16
N ASP A 372 -10.69 -20.91 8.03
CA ASP A 372 -12.12 -20.65 7.97
C ASP A 372 -12.64 -20.47 9.39
N TYR A 373 -13.54 -19.50 9.55
CA TYR A 373 -14.17 -19.15 10.81
C TYR A 373 -15.66 -18.87 10.56
N LYS A 374 -16.53 -19.53 11.33
CA LYS A 374 -17.96 -19.29 11.28
C LYS A 374 -18.33 -18.32 12.40
N GLU A 375 -18.77 -17.12 12.05
CA GLU A 375 -19.21 -16.15 13.04
C GLU A 375 -20.51 -16.63 13.72
N PRO A 376 -20.55 -16.76 15.06
CA PRO A 376 -21.73 -17.29 15.76
C PRO A 376 -23.00 -16.45 15.59
N LYS A 377 -22.87 -15.12 15.44
CA LYS A 377 -24.00 -14.18 15.43
C LYS A 377 -24.73 -14.11 14.09
N THR A 378 -23.99 -14.16 12.98
CA THR A 378 -24.53 -14.01 11.62
C THR A 378 -24.65 -15.34 10.89
N GLY A 379 -23.93 -16.37 11.33
CA GLY A 379 -23.72 -17.59 10.57
C GLY A 379 -22.90 -17.40 9.30
N MET A 380 -22.30 -16.22 9.06
CA MET A 380 -21.38 -16.02 7.96
C MET A 380 -20.12 -16.85 8.16
N ILE A 381 -19.59 -17.37 7.07
CA ILE A 381 -18.32 -18.10 7.07
C ILE A 381 -17.30 -17.22 6.39
N TYR A 382 -16.37 -16.74 7.21
CA TYR A 382 -15.16 -16.07 6.81
C TYR A 382 -14.16 -17.14 6.39
N VAL A 383 -13.43 -16.89 5.31
CA VAL A 383 -12.32 -17.72 4.88
C VAL A 383 -11.16 -16.81 4.53
N GLY A 384 -9.95 -17.25 4.82
CA GLY A 384 -8.75 -16.52 4.47
C GLY A 384 -7.60 -17.44 4.06
N SER A 385 -6.67 -16.83 3.34
CA SER A 385 -5.43 -17.44 2.89
C SER A 385 -4.29 -16.48 3.23
N VAL A 386 -3.24 -17.02 3.82
CA VAL A 386 -2.00 -16.33 4.13
C VAL A 386 -0.99 -16.73 3.06
N VAL A 387 -0.54 -15.76 2.28
CA VAL A 387 0.46 -15.96 1.24
C VAL A 387 1.73 -15.25 1.66
N THR A 388 2.86 -15.95 1.59
CA THR A 388 4.19 -15.38 1.83
C THR A 388 4.94 -15.17 0.53
N TRP A 389 5.89 -14.25 0.53
CA TRP A 389 6.91 -14.13 -0.51
C TRP A 389 8.29 -13.88 0.11
N ASN A 390 9.30 -14.60 -0.38
CA ASN A 390 10.70 -14.38 -0.01
C ASN A 390 11.68 -14.86 -1.10
N TYR A 391 12.94 -14.43 -0.96
CA TYR A 391 14.03 -14.77 -1.88
C TYR A 391 14.35 -16.28 -1.95
N ASN A 392 14.13 -17.05 -0.88
CA ASN A 392 14.33 -18.51 -0.90
C ASN A 392 13.34 -19.17 -1.87
N GLN A 393 12.06 -18.85 -1.74
CA GLN A 393 10.99 -19.34 -2.61
C GLN A 393 11.25 -18.91 -4.07
N LEU A 394 11.67 -17.67 -4.31
CA LEU A 394 12.03 -17.18 -5.64
C LEU A 394 13.21 -17.97 -6.24
N ASN A 395 14.28 -18.18 -5.47
CA ASN A 395 15.46 -18.93 -5.92
C ASN A 395 15.16 -20.41 -6.16
N ASN A 396 14.27 -21.02 -5.37
CA ASN A 396 13.80 -22.39 -5.59
C ASN A 396 13.05 -22.52 -6.92
N VAL A 397 12.12 -21.60 -7.20
CA VAL A 397 11.39 -21.57 -8.48
C VAL A 397 12.34 -21.32 -9.66
N LYS A 398 13.30 -20.39 -9.52
CA LYS A 398 14.33 -20.16 -10.55
C LYS A 398 15.15 -21.43 -10.81
N ARG A 399 15.65 -22.12 -9.79
CA ARG A 399 16.40 -23.39 -9.93
C ARG A 399 15.57 -24.47 -10.64
N TYR A 400 14.32 -24.67 -10.22
CA TYR A 400 13.41 -25.65 -10.82
C TYR A 400 13.14 -25.36 -12.31
N ILE A 401 12.91 -24.10 -12.69
CA ILE A 401 12.69 -23.72 -14.09
C ILE A 401 13.96 -24.00 -14.93
N HIS A 402 15.14 -23.64 -14.44
CA HIS A 402 16.41 -23.91 -15.16
C HIS A 402 16.68 -25.42 -15.30
N GLN A 403 16.37 -26.23 -14.29
CA GLN A 403 16.46 -27.68 -14.37
C GLN A 403 15.46 -28.28 -15.37
N LYS A 404 14.22 -27.78 -15.39
CA LYS A 404 13.16 -28.26 -16.30
C LYS A 404 13.45 -28.02 -17.77
N HIS A 405 14.29 -27.03 -18.12
CA HIS A 405 14.76 -26.84 -19.50
C HIS A 405 15.63 -28.00 -20.01
N ASN A 406 16.18 -28.85 -19.14
CA ASN A 406 17.04 -29.97 -19.53
C ASN A 406 16.34 -31.34 -19.55
N THR A 407 15.05 -31.44 -19.18
CA THR A 407 14.35 -32.73 -19.08
C THR A 407 12.88 -32.64 -19.46
N ALA A 408 12.54 -33.09 -20.67
CA ALA A 408 11.17 -33.15 -21.16
C ALA A 408 10.90 -34.40 -22.03
N LYS A 409 10.27 -35.43 -21.46
CA LYS A 409 9.61 -36.51 -22.22
C LYS A 409 8.58 -37.30 -21.36
N THR A 410 7.31 -37.27 -21.81
CA THR A 410 6.30 -38.39 -21.78
C THR A 410 5.86 -39.03 -20.42
N THR A 411 4.60 -39.42 -20.12
CA THR A 411 3.27 -39.46 -20.83
C THR A 411 2.08 -39.42 -19.81
N LYS A 412 0.86 -39.22 -20.33
CA LYS A 412 -0.49 -39.19 -19.71
C LYS A 412 -1.00 -40.55 -19.15
N THR A 413 -2.10 -40.56 -18.37
CA THR A 413 -3.43 -41.22 -18.65
C THR A 413 -4.50 -40.86 -17.58
N GLN A 414 -5.80 -41.18 -17.79
CA GLN A 414 -7.00 -40.75 -17.01
C GLN A 414 -7.77 -41.99 -16.40
N ALA A 415 -8.95 -41.98 -15.76
CA ALA A 415 -10.02 -40.98 -15.48
C ALA A 415 -11.03 -41.46 -14.38
N LYS A 416 -11.88 -40.54 -13.82
CA LYS A 416 -13.31 -40.76 -13.39
C LYS A 416 -13.64 -41.79 -12.24
N THR A 417 -14.72 -41.72 -11.42
CA THR A 417 -15.60 -40.65 -10.85
C THR A 417 -16.29 -41.13 -9.54
N LYS A 418 -16.39 -40.27 -8.50
CA LYS A 418 -17.33 -40.19 -7.35
C LYS A 418 -18.22 -41.39 -6.90
N SER A 419 -18.27 -41.59 -5.56
CA SER A 419 -19.51 -41.50 -4.76
C SER A 419 -19.20 -41.13 -3.30
N SER A 420 -20.17 -40.65 -2.52
CA SER A 420 -19.94 -40.05 -1.18
C SER A 420 -20.43 -40.93 -0.02
N VAL A 421 -19.48 -41.58 0.64
CA VAL A 421 -19.52 -41.92 2.08
C VAL A 421 -18.58 -40.92 2.78
N THR A 422 -18.64 -40.77 4.11
CA THR A 422 -17.54 -40.10 4.85
C THR A 422 -16.31 -41.00 4.77
N ILE A 423 -15.46 -40.73 3.78
CA ILE A 423 -14.28 -41.54 3.45
C ILE A 423 -13.06 -40.77 3.95
N GLU A 424 -12.53 -41.21 5.08
CA GLU A 424 -11.17 -40.89 5.52
C GLU A 424 -10.34 -42.14 5.26
N ARG A 425 -9.50 -42.08 4.22
CA ARG A 425 -8.64 -43.17 3.75
C ARG A 425 -7.38 -42.55 3.17
N GLU A 426 -6.24 -42.89 3.74
CA GLU A 426 -4.94 -42.51 3.19
C GLU A 426 -4.47 -43.58 2.20
N SER A 427 -3.80 -43.15 1.12
CA SER A 427 -3.05 -44.08 0.28
C SER A 427 -1.81 -44.53 1.03
N LYS A 428 -1.47 -45.83 0.99
CA LYS A 428 -0.15 -46.30 1.41
C LYS A 428 0.92 -45.50 0.66
N VAL A 429 1.95 -45.04 1.36
CA VAL A 429 3.16 -44.48 0.76
C VAL A 429 3.88 -45.63 0.04
N ILE A 430 3.92 -45.58 -1.30
CA ILE A 430 4.47 -46.66 -2.16
C ILE A 430 5.96 -46.45 -2.45
N ASN A 431 6.37 -45.18 -2.63
CA ASN A 431 7.72 -44.77 -2.95
C ASN A 431 8.35 -44.12 -1.70
N ASP A 432 9.67 -44.18 -1.58
CA ASP A 432 10.38 -43.40 -0.57
C ASP A 432 10.31 -41.90 -0.92
N VAL A 433 10.54 -41.02 0.07
CA VAL A 433 10.67 -39.58 -0.19
C VAL A 433 11.99 -39.26 -0.91
N GLU A 434 13.02 -40.08 -0.69
CA GLU A 434 14.33 -39.96 -1.33
C GLU A 434 14.34 -40.48 -2.80
N ASP A 435 13.23 -41.02 -3.31
CA ASP A 435 13.07 -41.46 -4.71
C ASP A 435 12.77 -40.29 -5.69
N PHE A 436 12.63 -39.04 -5.22
CA PHE A 436 12.09 -37.89 -5.98
C PHE A 436 12.95 -36.60 -5.92
#